data_AF-A0A9W6X071-F1
#
_entry.id   AF-A0A9W6X071-F1
#
_cell.length_a   1.000
_cell.length_b   1.000
_cell.length_c   1.000
_cell.angle_alpha   90.00
_cell.angle_beta   90.00
_cell.angle_gamma   90.00
#
_symmetry.space_group_name_H-M   'P 1'
#
loop_
_entity.id
_entity.type
_entity.pdbx_description
1 polymer ?
#
loop_
_entity_poly.entity_id
_entity_poly.type
_entity_poly.pdbx_seq_one_letter_code
_entity_poly.pdbx_strand_id
1 'polypeptide(L)'
;MDSLLDVDIDLDDYQTYKVRTCSGGYHYYFKYDERFKTSANVLPGVDVRNDNGCVFAGERYEVVNDVELADMPEELYEALHQSMHSWDHQASCQEGRQRRLPIAYPNTSKRGGQSAKVLADAEQKRIDDIKAELFQHLCANIEQIDASVIRDTNDIEFNTLLMNDDEAYNVEDLALLLRQTIIRVENNGDAMFYVKEINETKSKRHYVASTRFIPRGIGQLKEYKFDIEYKDDIFSFKLLNILLAVKKSINYKKVVLEPYGAFDSDDSSKRRDFNLFSGLLHKYENDFVVDNSIVDVWLTHLKRVIANNDEAVYNYLLEYFKYILVNPMEKTGTLIIVKGKQDEAVDNADRAVMNKFKNLITADEVQIEYKGKEPVTLSDFCNYIVISNNDFASFMEESDRRSLCLETNNMMIGNRSYFNRYWATLDNINAGKHIFHWLVNHVTIDDGWHPQDTPQTSYKQELKQLQAATPIKFLID
;
A
#
# COMPACT_ATOMS: atom_id res chain seq x y z
N MET A 1 -21.43 9.34 11.98
CA MET A 1 -22.69 9.99 12.42
C MET A 1 -23.75 8.92 12.52
N ASP A 2 -23.93 8.14 11.46
CA ASP A 2 -24.80 6.95 11.41
C ASP A 2 -24.57 5.97 12.58
N SER A 3 -23.31 5.66 12.92
CA SER A 3 -23.00 4.75 14.04
C SER A 3 -23.36 5.28 15.43
N LEU A 4 -23.54 6.59 15.59
CA LEU A 4 -24.04 7.19 16.83
C LEU A 4 -25.57 7.20 16.85
N LEU A 5 -26.20 7.43 15.68
CA LEU A 5 -27.64 7.29 15.53
C LEU A 5 -28.11 5.84 15.78
N ASP A 6 -27.28 4.84 15.43
CA ASP A 6 -27.54 3.42 15.72
C ASP A 6 -27.58 3.08 17.22
N VAL A 7 -27.05 3.96 18.09
CA VAL A 7 -27.14 3.86 19.55
C VAL A 7 -28.03 4.96 20.15
N ASP A 8 -28.98 5.47 19.36
CA ASP A 8 -29.93 6.54 19.71
C ASP A 8 -29.25 7.86 20.16
N ILE A 9 -28.07 8.16 19.63
CA ILE A 9 -27.34 9.41 19.87
C ILE A 9 -27.29 10.23 18.59
N ASP A 10 -28.05 11.31 18.56
CA ASP A 10 -27.85 12.37 17.59
C ASP A 10 -26.92 13.44 18.18
N LEU A 11 -25.71 13.55 17.64
CA LEU A 11 -24.79 14.59 18.10
C LEU A 11 -25.26 16.01 17.76
N ASP A 12 -26.19 16.17 16.81
CA ASP A 12 -26.77 17.47 16.47
C ASP A 12 -27.77 17.98 17.54
N ASP A 13 -28.22 17.11 18.44
CA ASP A 13 -29.00 17.52 19.61
C ASP A 13 -28.15 18.26 20.65
N TYR A 14 -26.83 18.08 20.63
CA TYR A 14 -25.92 18.76 21.55
C TYR A 14 -25.45 20.11 21.00
N GLN A 15 -25.81 21.18 21.71
CA GLN A 15 -25.35 22.53 21.41
C GLN A 15 -23.91 22.75 21.89
N THR A 16 -22.94 22.24 21.12
CA THR A 16 -21.51 22.41 21.40
C THR A 16 -20.72 22.84 20.16
N TYR A 17 -19.48 23.29 20.36
CA TYR A 17 -18.61 23.73 19.28
C TYR A 17 -18.35 22.58 18.28
N LYS A 18 -18.65 22.82 17.00
CA LYS A 18 -18.62 21.81 15.93
C LYS A 18 -17.88 22.35 14.71
N VAL A 19 -16.98 21.55 14.16
CA VAL A 19 -16.28 21.85 12.91
C VAL A 19 -16.40 20.71 11.93
N ARG A 20 -16.48 21.05 10.64
CA ARG A 20 -16.36 20.10 9.54
C ARG A 20 -14.90 19.95 9.15
N THR A 21 -14.48 18.70 9.02
CA THR A 21 -13.10 18.31 8.68
C THR A 21 -12.89 18.29 7.17
N CYS A 22 -11.62 18.32 6.74
CA CYS A 22 -11.25 18.27 5.33
C CYS A 22 -11.54 16.93 4.63
N SER A 23 -11.74 15.85 5.38
CA SER A 23 -12.13 14.52 4.87
C SER A 23 -13.65 14.33 4.78
N GLY A 24 -14.44 15.35 5.14
CA GLY A 24 -15.90 15.32 5.05
C GLY A 24 -16.64 14.94 6.34
N GLY A 25 -15.94 14.47 7.38
CA GLY A 25 -16.51 14.18 8.71
C GLY A 25 -16.62 15.42 9.61
N TYR A 26 -17.04 15.24 10.86
CA TYR A 26 -17.19 16.31 11.86
C TYR A 26 -16.36 16.05 13.11
N HIS A 27 -15.85 17.11 13.74
CA HIS A 27 -15.42 17.07 15.13
C HIS A 27 -16.41 17.83 16.00
N TYR A 28 -16.79 17.21 17.11
CA TYR A 28 -17.56 17.81 18.20
C TYR A 28 -16.63 18.00 19.38
N TYR A 29 -16.59 19.21 19.93
CA TYR A 29 -15.73 19.54 21.06
C TYR A 29 -16.57 19.71 22.32
N PHE A 30 -16.15 19.07 23.40
CA PHE A 30 -16.74 19.20 24.73
C PHE A 30 -15.68 19.66 25.73
N LYS A 31 -16.08 20.11 26.90
CA LYS A 31 -15.12 20.36 27.99
C LYS A 31 -14.42 19.06 28.38
N TYR A 32 -13.15 19.19 28.76
CA TYR A 32 -12.33 18.05 29.20
C TYR A 32 -12.97 17.33 30.38
N ASP A 33 -13.04 16.01 30.29
CA ASP A 33 -13.56 15.12 31.35
C ASP A 33 -12.56 13.98 31.56
N GLU A 34 -11.97 13.91 32.75
CA GLU A 34 -10.92 12.94 33.10
C GLU A 34 -11.40 11.47 33.09
N ARG A 35 -12.71 11.23 33.07
CA ARG A 35 -13.30 9.89 32.99
C ARG A 35 -13.05 9.22 31.64
N PHE A 36 -12.81 10.00 30.57
CA PHE A 36 -12.57 9.45 29.23
C PHE A 36 -11.10 9.12 28.98
N LYS A 37 -10.86 8.05 28.23
CA LYS A 37 -9.54 7.74 27.66
C LYS A 37 -9.55 8.04 26.16
N THR A 38 -8.42 8.51 25.65
CA THR A 38 -8.21 8.56 24.19
C THR A 38 -8.36 7.16 23.61
N SER A 39 -9.31 7.01 22.68
CA SER A 39 -9.77 5.73 22.14
C SER A 39 -10.11 5.91 20.67
N ALA A 40 -9.68 4.99 19.83
CA ALA A 40 -9.96 5.02 18.39
C ALA A 40 -11.02 3.96 18.05
N ASN A 41 -11.91 4.31 17.12
CA ASN A 41 -12.96 3.43 16.59
C ASN A 41 -13.84 2.80 17.69
N VAL A 42 -14.25 3.62 18.67
CA VAL A 42 -15.17 3.23 19.77
C VAL A 42 -16.50 2.73 19.20
N LEU A 43 -16.94 3.38 18.13
CA LEU A 43 -17.94 2.90 17.19
C LEU A 43 -17.33 3.05 15.78
N PRO A 44 -17.85 2.35 14.75
CA PRO A 44 -17.34 2.48 13.40
C PRO A 44 -17.22 3.94 12.94
N GLY A 45 -16.00 4.39 12.68
CA GLY A 45 -15.73 5.77 12.25
C GLY A 45 -15.91 6.85 13.34
N VAL A 46 -15.96 6.46 14.61
CA VAL A 46 -16.03 7.37 15.78
C VAL A 46 -14.77 7.24 16.62
N ASP A 47 -13.97 8.31 16.63
CA ASP A 47 -12.77 8.43 17.45
C ASP A 47 -12.99 9.41 18.61
N VAL A 48 -12.44 9.09 19.78
CA VAL A 48 -12.45 9.95 20.98
C VAL A 48 -11.01 10.35 21.32
N ARG A 49 -10.75 11.66 21.39
CA ARG A 49 -9.46 12.20 21.82
C ARG A 49 -9.61 12.96 23.14
N ASN A 50 -8.89 12.51 24.16
CA ASN A 50 -8.91 13.10 25.50
C ASN A 50 -7.50 13.16 26.11
N ASP A 51 -6.49 13.52 25.32
CA ASP A 51 -5.07 13.53 25.70
C ASP A 51 -4.49 14.95 25.88
N ASN A 52 -5.34 15.96 26.07
CA ASN A 52 -4.95 17.38 26.05
C ASN A 52 -4.19 17.79 24.78
N GLY A 53 -4.28 17.00 23.70
CA GLY A 53 -3.68 17.33 22.41
C GLY A 53 -4.37 18.53 21.76
N CYS A 54 -3.57 19.48 21.26
CA CYS A 54 -4.08 20.62 20.49
C CYS A 54 -4.14 20.26 19.00
N VAL A 55 -5.32 20.35 18.38
CA VAL A 55 -5.47 20.26 16.93
C VAL A 55 -5.46 21.68 16.35
N PHE A 56 -4.40 22.04 15.63
CA PHE A 56 -4.35 23.30 14.89
C PHE A 56 -5.25 23.19 13.65
N ALA A 57 -6.36 23.92 13.64
CA ALA A 57 -7.22 24.04 12.47
C ALA A 57 -6.49 24.83 11.36
N GLY A 58 -6.08 24.16 10.29
CA GLY A 58 -5.61 24.83 9.07
C GLY A 58 -6.76 25.46 8.26
N GLU A 59 -6.44 26.21 7.20
CA GLU A 59 -7.37 26.99 6.33
C GLU A 59 -8.55 26.21 5.69
N ARG A 60 -8.74 24.92 6.01
CA ARG A 60 -9.74 24.03 5.39
C ARG A 60 -10.70 23.37 6.39
N TYR A 61 -10.73 23.81 7.64
CA TYR A 61 -11.78 23.45 8.60
C TYR A 61 -12.89 24.49 8.53
N GLU A 62 -14.13 24.05 8.42
CA GLU A 62 -15.30 24.93 8.40
C GLU A 62 -15.97 24.87 9.78
N VAL A 63 -16.12 26.02 10.45
CA VAL A 63 -16.86 26.08 11.70
C VAL A 63 -18.35 25.99 11.37
N VAL A 64 -19.00 24.94 11.87
CA VAL A 64 -20.41 24.63 11.61
C VAL A 64 -21.30 25.12 12.74
N ASN A 65 -20.81 25.06 13.98
CA ASN A 65 -21.49 25.60 15.15
C ASN A 65 -20.47 26.29 16.05
N ASP A 66 -20.59 27.62 16.17
CA ASP A 66 -19.69 28.47 16.95
C ASP A 66 -20.36 28.86 18.27
N VAL A 67 -20.34 27.93 19.22
CA VAL A 67 -20.90 28.09 20.57
C VAL A 67 -19.86 27.70 21.62
N GLU A 68 -20.06 28.11 22.87
CA GLU A 68 -19.19 27.66 23.97
C GLU A 68 -19.20 26.14 24.11
N LEU A 69 -18.08 25.58 24.59
CA LEU A 69 -17.96 24.15 24.83
C LEU A 69 -18.99 23.71 25.87
N ALA A 70 -19.88 22.79 25.49
CA ALA A 70 -20.77 22.13 26.42
C ALA A 70 -19.99 21.17 27.33
N ASP A 71 -20.52 20.94 28.53
CA ASP A 71 -20.09 19.80 29.33
C ASP A 71 -20.45 18.51 28.59
N MET A 72 -19.65 17.46 28.78
CA MET A 72 -19.96 16.16 28.17
C MET A 72 -21.25 15.60 28.80
N PRO A 73 -22.29 15.28 27.99
CA PRO A 73 -23.50 14.65 28.49
C PRO A 73 -23.24 13.25 29.06
N GLU A 74 -23.86 12.93 30.21
CA GLU A 74 -23.68 11.63 30.85
C GLU A 74 -24.18 10.47 29.98
N GLU A 75 -25.24 10.70 29.21
CA GLU A 75 -25.80 9.70 28.27
C GLU A 75 -24.82 9.39 27.12
N LEU A 76 -24.10 10.40 26.63
CA LEU A 76 -23.06 10.24 25.62
C LEU A 76 -21.83 9.52 26.20
N TYR A 77 -21.46 9.82 27.45
CA TYR A 77 -20.43 9.06 28.16
C TYR A 77 -20.82 7.59 28.32
N GLU A 78 -22.02 7.30 28.82
CA GLU A 78 -22.49 5.94 29.04
C GLU A 78 -22.54 5.14 27.74
N ALA A 79 -23.03 5.70 26.63
CA ALA A 79 -23.07 4.99 25.36
C ALA A 79 -21.68 4.71 24.77
N LEU A 80 -20.76 5.68 24.85
CA LEU A 80 -19.37 5.50 24.41
C LEU A 80 -18.60 4.56 25.35
N HIS A 81 -18.91 4.56 26.65
CA HIS A 81 -18.26 3.71 27.64
C HIS A 81 -18.80 2.27 27.61
N GLN A 82 -20.11 2.09 27.45
CA GLN A 82 -20.75 0.78 27.29
C GLN A 82 -20.32 0.13 25.98
N SER A 83 -20.11 0.88 24.89
CA SER A 83 -19.54 0.33 23.64
C SER A 83 -18.06 -0.08 23.79
N MET A 84 -17.30 0.57 24.67
CA MET A 84 -15.94 0.14 25.03
C MET A 84 -15.90 -1.13 25.90
N HIS A 85 -16.97 -1.41 26.67
CA HIS A 85 -17.07 -2.57 27.56
C HIS A 85 -17.94 -3.73 27.02
N SER A 86 -18.80 -3.49 26.02
CA SER A 86 -19.63 -4.51 25.38
C SER A 86 -18.87 -5.35 24.36
N TRP A 87 -17.71 -4.89 23.88
CA TRP A 87 -16.85 -5.67 22.98
C TRP A 87 -16.17 -6.88 23.65
N ASP A 88 -16.05 -6.88 24.99
CA ASP A 88 -15.55 -8.05 25.73
C ASP A 88 -16.68 -8.98 26.24
N HIS A 89 -17.96 -8.57 26.16
CA HIS A 89 -19.07 -9.35 26.76
C HIS A 89 -20.40 -9.45 26.00
N GLN A 90 -20.46 -9.10 24.71
CA GLN A 90 -21.65 -9.41 23.88
C GLN A 90 -21.36 -10.43 22.78
N ALA A 91 -20.98 -11.62 23.22
CA ALA A 91 -21.40 -12.88 22.61
C ALA A 91 -22.80 -13.30 23.14
N SER A 92 -23.79 -12.40 23.11
CA SER A 92 -25.22 -12.73 23.24
C SER A 92 -26.02 -11.43 23.25
N CYS A 93 -26.78 -11.19 22.18
CA CYS A 93 -28.14 -10.65 22.17
C CYS A 93 -28.43 -10.08 20.77
N GLN A 94 -29.37 -10.73 20.09
CA GLN A 94 -30.02 -10.22 18.89
C GLN A 94 -31.07 -9.18 19.29
N GLU A 95 -31.25 -8.16 18.45
CA GLU A 95 -32.49 -7.44 18.07
C GLU A 95 -32.13 -5.97 17.75
N GLY A 96 -32.54 -5.34 16.65
CA GLY A 96 -33.52 -5.72 15.65
C GLY A 96 -33.25 -5.08 14.28
N ARG A 97 -33.53 -5.83 13.22
CA ARG A 97 -33.85 -5.31 11.89
C ARG A 97 -35.36 -5.48 11.69
N GLN A 98 -36.03 -4.42 11.25
CA GLN A 98 -37.43 -4.46 10.87
C GLN A 98 -37.63 -5.56 9.81
N ARG A 99 -38.27 -6.65 10.24
CA ARG A 99 -38.72 -7.72 9.37
C ARG A 99 -39.87 -7.21 8.51
N ARG A 100 -39.81 -7.42 7.19
CA ARG A 100 -41.05 -7.62 6.43
C ARG A 100 -41.77 -8.81 7.06
N LEU A 101 -42.98 -8.56 7.56
CA LEU A 101 -43.82 -9.55 8.22
C LEU A 101 -44.09 -10.75 7.30
N PRO A 102 -43.92 -12.00 7.79
CA PRO A 102 -44.57 -13.15 7.16
C PRO A 102 -46.06 -13.08 7.46
N ILE A 103 -46.86 -13.48 6.48
CA ILE A 103 -48.32 -13.61 6.57
C ILE A 103 -48.67 -14.50 7.77
N ALA A 104 -49.44 -13.95 8.72
CA ALA A 104 -49.94 -14.67 9.88
C ALA A 104 -51.03 -15.68 9.46
N TYR A 105 -50.80 -16.98 9.69
CA TYR A 105 -51.88 -17.98 9.68
C TYR A 105 -52.56 -18.00 11.06
N PRO A 106 -53.91 -18.07 11.13
CA PRO A 106 -54.62 -18.02 12.40
C PRO A 106 -54.43 -19.31 13.21
N ASN A 107 -54.24 -19.11 14.51
CA ASN A 107 -54.15 -20.13 15.55
C ASN A 107 -55.30 -21.16 15.45
N THR A 108 -54.95 -22.42 15.25
CA THR A 108 -55.85 -23.55 15.55
C THR A 108 -55.29 -24.35 16.73
N SER A 109 -56.22 -24.67 17.61
CA SER A 109 -56.17 -25.43 18.86
C SER A 109 -55.00 -26.40 19.10
N LYS A 110 -54.58 -26.42 20.37
CA LYS A 110 -53.74 -27.44 21.02
C LYS A 110 -54.27 -28.86 20.74
N ARG A 111 -53.74 -29.54 19.72
CA ARG A 111 -53.63 -31.00 19.55
C ARG A 111 -52.76 -31.28 18.31
N GLY A 112 -51.42 -31.28 18.45
CA GLY A 112 -50.52 -31.57 17.31
C GLY A 112 -49.01 -31.38 17.52
N GLY A 113 -48.51 -31.30 18.76
CA GLY A 113 -47.14 -30.85 19.06
C GLY A 113 -45.97 -31.69 18.52
N GLN A 114 -46.19 -32.95 18.13
CA GLN A 114 -45.17 -33.76 17.47
C GLN A 114 -45.04 -33.46 15.97
N SER A 115 -46.12 -33.05 15.29
CA SER A 115 -46.12 -32.83 13.84
C SER A 115 -45.43 -31.53 13.45
N ALA A 116 -45.67 -30.43 14.19
CA ALA A 116 -45.04 -29.13 13.92
C ALA A 116 -43.51 -29.13 14.14
N LYS A 117 -43.03 -29.85 15.16
CA LYS A 117 -41.59 -30.02 15.41
C LYS A 117 -40.93 -30.85 14.30
N VAL A 118 -41.58 -31.95 13.87
CA VAL A 118 -41.09 -32.78 12.76
C VAL A 118 -41.01 -31.99 11.45
N LEU A 119 -41.97 -31.10 11.18
CA LEU A 119 -41.94 -30.22 10.01
C LEU A 119 -40.82 -29.18 10.09
N ALA A 120 -40.58 -28.58 11.26
CA ALA A 120 -39.48 -27.63 11.47
C ALA A 120 -38.09 -28.30 11.35
N ASP A 121 -37.94 -29.50 11.92
CA ASP A 121 -36.71 -30.30 11.84
C ASP A 121 -36.44 -30.73 10.39
N ALA A 122 -37.48 -31.08 9.62
CA ALA A 122 -37.36 -31.43 8.20
C ALA A 122 -36.95 -30.23 7.32
N GLU A 123 -37.49 -29.04 7.59
CA GLU A 123 -37.11 -27.83 6.86
C GLU A 123 -35.68 -27.38 7.21
N GLN A 124 -35.29 -27.45 8.48
CA GLN A 124 -33.91 -27.17 8.88
C GLN A 124 -32.92 -28.13 8.20
N LYS A 125 -33.26 -29.43 8.15
CA LYS A 125 -32.44 -30.41 7.43
C LYS A 125 -32.31 -30.08 5.95
N ARG A 126 -33.40 -29.67 5.28
CA ARG A 126 -33.37 -29.24 3.89
C ARG A 126 -32.44 -28.03 3.69
N ILE A 127 -32.51 -27.04 4.58
CA ILE A 127 -31.62 -25.86 4.55
C ILE A 127 -30.16 -26.29 4.71
N ASP A 128 -29.87 -27.21 5.63
CA ASP A 128 -28.52 -27.72 5.88
C ASP A 128 -27.98 -28.50 4.68
N ASP A 129 -28.82 -29.32 4.03
CA ASP A 129 -28.48 -30.05 2.81
C ASP A 129 -28.12 -29.08 1.66
N ILE A 130 -28.91 -28.01 1.47
CA ILE A 130 -28.62 -26.97 0.46
C ILE A 130 -27.32 -26.23 0.78
N LYS A 131 -27.10 -25.85 2.05
CA LYS A 131 -25.84 -25.22 2.48
C LYS A 131 -24.63 -26.12 2.19
N ALA A 132 -24.76 -27.42 2.43
CA ALA A 132 -23.69 -28.37 2.15
C ALA A 132 -23.41 -28.47 0.65
N GLU A 133 -24.45 -28.54 -0.19
CA GLU A 133 -24.32 -28.56 -1.66
C GLU A 133 -23.64 -27.28 -2.18
N LEU A 134 -24.13 -26.10 -1.76
CA LEU A 134 -23.55 -24.81 -2.14
C LEU A 134 -22.09 -24.68 -1.70
N PHE A 135 -21.78 -25.10 -0.47
CA PHE A 135 -20.41 -25.06 0.04
C PHE A 135 -19.48 -25.95 -0.78
N GLN A 136 -19.92 -27.16 -1.14
CA GLN A 136 -19.15 -28.05 -2.02
C GLN A 136 -18.98 -27.47 -3.42
N HIS A 137 -20.05 -26.88 -3.98
CA HIS A 137 -20.02 -26.24 -5.29
C HIS A 137 -19.02 -25.07 -5.33
N LEU A 138 -19.03 -24.22 -4.30
CA LEU A 138 -18.08 -23.11 -4.14
C LEU A 138 -16.64 -23.62 -4.04
N CYS A 139 -16.37 -24.60 -3.19
CA CYS A 139 -15.04 -25.17 -3.05
C CYS A 139 -14.53 -25.76 -4.38
N ALA A 140 -15.39 -26.49 -5.10
CA ALA A 140 -15.05 -27.05 -6.40
C ALA A 140 -14.73 -25.98 -7.46
N ASN A 141 -15.49 -24.88 -7.50
CA ASN A 141 -15.22 -23.75 -8.40
C ASN A 141 -13.87 -23.08 -8.06
N ILE A 142 -13.59 -22.83 -6.78
CA ILE A 142 -12.31 -22.27 -6.34
C ILE A 142 -11.15 -23.18 -6.80
N GLU A 143 -11.28 -24.49 -6.62
CA GLU A 143 -10.24 -25.46 -6.97
C GLU A 143 -9.98 -25.57 -8.48
N GLN A 144 -10.96 -25.23 -9.33
CA GLN A 144 -10.83 -25.24 -10.79
C GLN A 144 -10.13 -23.99 -11.34
N ILE A 145 -10.22 -22.86 -10.63
CA ILE A 145 -9.58 -21.60 -11.03
C ILE A 145 -8.08 -21.68 -10.75
N ASP A 146 -7.26 -21.24 -11.71
CA ASP A 146 -5.80 -21.25 -11.57
C ASP A 146 -5.34 -20.29 -10.45
N ALA A 147 -4.30 -20.68 -9.70
CA ALA A 147 -3.76 -19.87 -8.63
C ALA A 147 -3.05 -18.59 -9.14
N SER A 148 -2.69 -18.52 -10.43
CA SER A 148 -2.06 -17.36 -11.05
C SER A 148 -3.01 -16.16 -11.16
N VAL A 149 -4.33 -16.39 -11.13
CA VAL A 149 -5.36 -15.36 -11.34
C VAL A 149 -5.27 -14.24 -10.30
N ILE A 150 -4.66 -14.49 -9.13
CA ILE A 150 -4.31 -13.44 -8.14
C ILE A 150 -3.46 -12.30 -8.73
N ARG A 151 -2.76 -12.55 -9.83
CA ARG A 151 -1.88 -11.61 -10.54
C ARG A 151 -2.50 -10.93 -11.76
N ASP A 152 -3.72 -11.29 -12.15
CA ASP A 152 -4.27 -10.90 -13.46
C ASP A 152 -4.58 -9.39 -13.54
N THR A 153 -5.05 -8.80 -12.45
CA THR A 153 -5.49 -7.40 -12.43
C THR A 153 -5.02 -6.67 -11.17
N ASN A 154 -4.85 -5.34 -11.23
CA ASN A 154 -4.43 -4.52 -10.08
C ASN A 154 -5.58 -3.67 -9.50
N ASP A 155 -6.81 -3.95 -9.91
CA ASP A 155 -8.05 -3.23 -9.55
C ASP A 155 -8.94 -4.00 -8.56
N ILE A 156 -8.67 -5.29 -8.36
CA ILE A 156 -9.39 -6.15 -7.41
C ILE A 156 -8.53 -6.32 -6.15
N GLU A 157 -9.11 -5.98 -5.00
CA GLU A 157 -8.49 -6.16 -3.68
C GLU A 157 -9.40 -6.91 -2.71
N PHE A 158 -8.85 -7.28 -1.55
CA PHE A 158 -9.59 -8.01 -0.52
C PHE A 158 -10.80 -7.23 -0.01
N ASN A 159 -10.73 -5.90 0.05
CA ASN A 159 -11.91 -5.10 0.43
C ASN A 159 -13.00 -5.13 -0.65
N THR A 160 -12.69 -5.43 -1.92
CA THR A 160 -13.71 -5.63 -2.96
C THR A 160 -14.64 -6.78 -2.61
N LEU A 161 -14.19 -7.79 -1.84
CA LEU A 161 -15.06 -8.82 -1.25
C LEU A 161 -16.07 -8.23 -0.25
N LEU A 162 -15.72 -7.11 0.38
CA LEU A 162 -16.51 -6.49 1.45
C LEU A 162 -17.45 -5.40 0.92
N MET A 163 -17.28 -4.94 -0.31
CA MET A 163 -18.05 -3.83 -0.87
C MET A 163 -19.41 -4.23 -1.44
N ASN A 164 -19.79 -5.51 -1.34
CA ASN A 164 -21.11 -6.03 -1.71
C ASN A 164 -22.09 -6.03 -0.52
N ASP A 165 -22.04 -5.01 0.33
CA ASP A 165 -22.82 -4.97 1.58
C ASP A 165 -24.35 -5.04 1.35
N ASP A 166 -24.82 -4.81 0.11
CA ASP A 166 -26.24 -4.87 -0.29
C ASP A 166 -26.62 -6.04 -1.22
N GLU A 167 -25.67 -6.85 -1.72
CA GLU A 167 -25.93 -7.91 -2.72
C GLU A 167 -25.22 -9.23 -2.39
N ALA A 168 -25.98 -10.33 -2.44
CA ALA A 168 -25.45 -11.67 -2.28
C ALA A 168 -24.73 -12.11 -3.58
N TYR A 169 -23.63 -12.85 -3.42
CA TYR A 169 -22.84 -13.33 -4.55
C TYR A 169 -23.50 -14.54 -5.22
N ASN A 170 -23.30 -14.72 -6.52
CA ASN A 170 -23.35 -16.07 -7.09
C ASN A 170 -22.05 -16.83 -6.76
N VAL A 171 -22.06 -18.15 -6.95
CA VAL A 171 -20.95 -19.00 -6.52
C VAL A 171 -19.68 -18.73 -7.34
N GLU A 172 -19.83 -18.52 -8.64
CA GLU A 172 -18.75 -18.30 -9.59
C GLU A 172 -17.98 -17.00 -9.29
N ASP A 173 -18.70 -15.91 -9.04
CA ASP A 173 -18.12 -14.61 -8.72
C ASP A 173 -17.37 -14.63 -7.39
N LEU A 174 -17.97 -15.23 -6.34
CA LEU A 174 -17.29 -15.37 -5.06
C LEU A 174 -16.04 -16.27 -5.18
N ALA A 175 -16.12 -17.36 -5.94
CA ALA A 175 -14.97 -18.23 -6.18
C ALA A 175 -13.82 -17.48 -6.87
N LEU A 176 -14.13 -16.68 -7.89
CA LEU A 176 -13.17 -15.87 -8.62
C LEU A 176 -12.54 -14.80 -7.74
N LEU A 177 -13.35 -14.02 -7.00
CA LEU A 177 -12.85 -12.97 -6.12
C LEU A 177 -11.95 -13.54 -5.01
N LEU A 178 -12.33 -14.66 -4.38
CA LEU A 178 -11.48 -15.32 -3.39
C LEU A 178 -10.15 -15.71 -4.01
N ARG A 179 -10.15 -16.33 -5.19
CA ARG A 179 -8.91 -16.69 -5.90
C ARG A 179 -8.06 -15.49 -6.29
N GLN A 180 -8.68 -14.35 -6.57
CA GLN A 180 -8.00 -13.11 -6.95
C GLN A 180 -7.43 -12.32 -5.79
N THR A 181 -7.84 -12.61 -4.55
CA THR A 181 -7.57 -11.71 -3.41
C THR A 181 -6.91 -12.38 -2.22
N ILE A 182 -6.89 -13.71 -2.12
CA ILE A 182 -6.29 -14.38 -0.98
C ILE A 182 -5.52 -15.65 -1.33
N ILE A 183 -4.38 -15.82 -0.67
CA ILE A 183 -3.59 -17.03 -0.71
C ILE A 183 -3.24 -17.52 0.69
N ARG A 184 -2.83 -18.77 0.77
CA ARG A 184 -2.25 -19.38 1.96
C ARG A 184 -0.77 -19.65 1.72
N VAL A 185 0.04 -19.38 2.74
CA VAL A 185 1.46 -19.76 2.77
C VAL A 185 1.70 -20.57 4.03
N GLU A 186 2.41 -21.69 3.89
CA GLU A 186 2.77 -22.56 5.00
C GLU A 186 4.26 -22.44 5.31
N ASN A 187 4.61 -21.85 6.45
CA ASN A 187 6.00 -21.69 6.87
C ASN A 187 6.26 -22.54 8.12
N ASN A 188 7.05 -23.61 7.98
CA ASN A 188 7.48 -24.47 9.09
C ASN A 188 6.35 -25.00 10.00
N GLY A 189 5.16 -25.23 9.44
CA GLY A 189 3.98 -25.75 10.15
C GLY A 189 2.95 -24.71 10.55
N ASP A 190 3.33 -23.42 10.58
CA ASP A 190 2.41 -22.31 10.80
C ASP A 190 1.86 -21.80 9.46
N ALA A 191 0.54 -21.68 9.37
CA ALA A 191 -0.15 -21.23 8.18
C ALA A 191 -0.55 -19.77 8.31
N MET A 192 -0.08 -18.95 7.37
CA MET A 192 -0.46 -17.55 7.25
C MET A 192 -1.23 -17.32 5.96
N PHE A 193 -2.20 -16.42 6.01
CA PHE A 193 -2.87 -15.95 4.81
C PHE A 193 -2.24 -14.64 4.36
N TYR A 194 -2.21 -14.41 3.06
CA TYR A 194 -1.89 -13.10 2.50
C TYR A 194 -3.08 -12.62 1.70
N VAL A 195 -3.51 -11.40 2.01
CA VAL A 195 -4.60 -10.73 1.31
C VAL A 195 -4.01 -9.69 0.37
N LYS A 196 -4.61 -9.59 -0.82
CA LYS A 196 -4.27 -8.58 -1.82
C LYS A 196 -4.88 -7.24 -1.42
N GLU A 197 -4.08 -6.21 -1.39
CA GLU A 197 -4.52 -4.83 -1.18
C GLU A 197 -3.97 -3.95 -2.29
N ILE A 198 -4.70 -2.90 -2.64
CA ILE A 198 -4.26 -1.89 -3.57
C ILE A 198 -3.71 -0.70 -2.78
N ASN A 199 -2.46 -0.40 -3.06
CA ASN A 199 -1.81 0.81 -2.58
C ASN A 199 -1.91 1.89 -3.65
N GLU A 200 -2.72 2.89 -3.37
CA GLU A 200 -2.83 4.08 -4.21
C GLU A 200 -1.80 5.12 -3.79
N THR A 201 -0.84 5.38 -4.67
CA THR A 201 0.11 6.48 -4.48
C THR A 201 -0.43 7.70 -5.22
N LYS A 202 -0.76 8.74 -4.46
CA LYS A 202 -1.21 10.02 -5.00
C LYS A 202 -0.01 10.85 -5.46
N SER A 203 0.15 11.01 -6.76
CA SER A 203 0.91 12.14 -7.33
C SER A 203 0.05 13.41 -7.27
N LYS A 204 0.66 14.58 -7.44
CA LYS A 204 -0.04 15.87 -7.48
C LYS A 204 -1.17 15.91 -8.53
N ARG A 205 -1.08 15.09 -9.59
CA ARG A 205 -1.99 15.11 -10.74
C ARG A 205 -2.70 13.79 -11.05
N HIS A 206 -2.18 12.66 -10.56
CA HIS A 206 -2.69 11.33 -10.90
C HIS A 206 -2.57 10.37 -9.72
N TYR A 207 -3.38 9.31 -9.74
CA TYR A 207 -3.25 8.18 -8.83
C TYR A 207 -2.54 7.03 -9.55
N VAL A 208 -1.61 6.39 -8.85
CA VAL A 208 -0.96 5.17 -9.32
C VAL A 208 -1.33 4.06 -8.36
N ALA A 209 -2.11 3.09 -8.85
CA ALA A 209 -2.44 1.88 -8.11
C ALA A 209 -1.32 0.85 -8.25
N SER A 210 -0.93 0.26 -7.13
CA SER A 210 0.06 -0.82 -7.07
C SER A 210 -0.46 -1.90 -6.13
N THR A 211 -0.24 -3.16 -6.46
CA THR A 211 -0.68 -4.26 -5.58
C THR A 211 0.37 -4.54 -4.51
N ARG A 212 -0.11 -4.75 -3.28
CA ARG A 212 0.67 -5.30 -2.17
C ARG A 212 -0.04 -6.51 -1.57
N PHE A 213 0.72 -7.39 -0.94
CA PHE A 213 0.19 -8.57 -0.25
C PHE A 213 0.46 -8.46 1.24
N ILE A 214 -0.60 -8.40 2.04
CA ILE A 214 -0.50 -8.16 3.48
C ILE A 214 -0.78 -9.46 4.24
N PRO A 215 0.10 -9.87 5.18
CA PRO A 215 -0.16 -11.04 6.00
C PRO A 215 -1.36 -10.82 6.93
N ARG A 216 -2.21 -11.83 7.03
CA ARG A 216 -3.36 -11.92 7.94
C ARG A 216 -3.32 -13.24 8.70
N GLY A 217 -3.43 -13.16 10.02
CA GLY A 217 -3.60 -14.33 10.88
C GLY A 217 -5.02 -14.88 10.82
N ILE A 218 -5.21 -16.14 11.20
CA ILE A 218 -6.53 -16.80 11.27
C ILE A 218 -7.53 -15.98 12.10
N GLY A 219 -7.08 -15.43 13.24
CA GLY A 219 -7.92 -14.61 14.11
C GLY A 219 -8.43 -13.32 13.47
N GLN A 220 -7.76 -12.80 12.45
CA GLN A 220 -8.21 -11.61 11.71
C GLN A 220 -9.21 -11.96 10.62
N LEU A 221 -9.21 -13.20 10.13
CA LEU A 221 -10.11 -13.64 9.05
C LEU A 221 -11.42 -14.27 9.54
N LYS A 222 -11.51 -14.62 10.82
CA LYS A 222 -12.66 -15.33 11.42
C LYS A 222 -13.98 -14.55 11.37
N GLU A 223 -13.91 -13.23 11.31
CA GLU A 223 -15.07 -12.35 11.39
C GLU A 223 -15.80 -12.21 10.04
N TYR A 224 -15.10 -12.49 8.92
CA TYR A 224 -15.67 -12.33 7.59
C TYR A 224 -16.64 -13.46 7.22
N LYS A 225 -17.77 -13.05 6.64
CA LYS A 225 -18.80 -13.92 6.08
C LYS A 225 -19.22 -13.40 4.72
N PHE A 226 -19.65 -14.32 3.86
CA PHE A 226 -20.15 -14.00 2.53
C PHE A 226 -21.48 -14.69 2.32
N ASP A 227 -22.42 -13.93 1.77
CA ASP A 227 -23.77 -14.38 1.47
C ASP A 227 -23.83 -14.80 0.00
N ILE A 228 -24.43 -15.96 -0.25
CA ILE A 228 -24.60 -16.52 -1.59
C ILE A 228 -26.09 -16.56 -1.90
N GLU A 229 -26.47 -15.99 -3.05
CA GLU A 229 -27.81 -16.11 -3.60
C GLU A 229 -27.96 -17.47 -4.27
N TYR A 230 -28.99 -18.21 -3.88
CA TYR A 230 -29.34 -19.46 -4.56
C TYR A 230 -30.85 -19.57 -4.67
N LYS A 231 -31.33 -19.46 -5.90
CA LYS A 231 -32.77 -19.31 -6.21
C LYS A 231 -33.30 -18.07 -5.50
N ASP A 232 -34.30 -18.21 -4.64
CA ASP A 232 -34.94 -17.09 -3.92
C ASP A 232 -34.46 -16.98 -2.46
N ASP A 233 -33.42 -17.71 -2.09
CA ASP A 233 -32.88 -17.81 -0.72
C ASP A 233 -31.42 -17.33 -0.66
N ILE A 234 -31.02 -16.83 0.52
CA ILE A 234 -29.65 -16.37 0.79
C ILE A 234 -29.00 -17.25 1.86
N PHE A 235 -27.78 -17.71 1.58
CA PHE A 235 -27.02 -18.58 2.47
C PHE A 235 -25.68 -17.94 2.85
N SER A 236 -25.46 -17.73 4.15
CA SER A 236 -24.25 -17.12 4.69
C SER A 236 -23.17 -18.15 5.05
N PHE A 237 -21.94 -17.92 4.61
CA PHE A 237 -20.78 -18.77 4.84
C PHE A 237 -19.62 -18.00 5.46
N LYS A 238 -18.96 -18.59 6.48
CA LYS A 238 -17.74 -18.00 7.05
C LYS A 238 -16.56 -18.16 6.10
N LEU A 239 -15.84 -17.07 5.85
CA LEU A 239 -14.62 -17.07 5.02
C LEU A 239 -13.64 -18.15 5.47
N LEU A 240 -13.35 -18.19 6.77
CA LEU A 240 -12.38 -19.14 7.32
C LEU A 240 -12.76 -20.60 7.03
N ASN A 241 -14.05 -20.96 7.05
CA ASN A 241 -14.48 -22.31 6.75
C ASN A 241 -14.19 -22.66 5.28
N ILE A 242 -14.47 -21.74 4.36
CA ILE A 242 -14.19 -21.89 2.93
C ILE A 242 -12.68 -22.07 2.73
N LEU A 243 -11.86 -21.16 3.26
CA LEU A 243 -10.40 -21.19 3.12
C LEU A 243 -9.77 -22.46 3.70
N LEU A 244 -10.28 -22.96 4.82
CA LEU A 244 -9.80 -24.21 5.42
C LEU A 244 -10.17 -25.43 4.58
N ALA A 245 -11.32 -25.42 3.91
CA ALA A 245 -11.74 -26.49 3.00
C ALA A 245 -10.86 -26.52 1.75
N VAL A 246 -10.59 -25.36 1.12
CA VAL A 246 -9.78 -25.25 -0.10
C VAL A 246 -8.28 -25.06 0.17
N LYS A 247 -7.82 -25.20 1.42
CA LYS A 247 -6.46 -24.79 1.84
C LYS A 247 -5.33 -25.36 1.00
N LYS A 248 -5.51 -26.51 0.36
CA LYS A 248 -4.51 -27.15 -0.49
C LYS A 248 -4.38 -26.49 -1.87
N SER A 249 -5.49 -25.99 -2.44
CA SER A 249 -5.52 -25.39 -3.77
C SER A 249 -5.02 -23.94 -3.79
N ILE A 250 -5.11 -23.25 -2.66
CA ILE A 250 -4.62 -21.87 -2.48
C ILE A 250 -3.22 -21.80 -1.84
N ASN A 251 -2.51 -22.93 -1.73
CA ASN A 251 -1.28 -23.00 -0.93
C ASN A 251 0.01 -22.76 -1.72
N TYR A 252 0.84 -21.87 -1.17
CA TYR A 252 2.24 -21.71 -1.52
C TYR A 252 3.15 -22.22 -0.39
N LYS A 253 4.37 -22.64 -0.75
CA LYS A 253 5.38 -23.17 0.17
C LYS A 253 6.05 -22.09 1.01
N LYS A 254 6.28 -20.92 0.44
CA LYS A 254 6.92 -19.78 1.12
C LYS A 254 6.63 -18.50 0.35
N VAL A 255 6.84 -17.39 1.03
CA VAL A 255 6.92 -16.07 0.41
C VAL A 255 8.37 -15.77 0.05
N VAL A 256 8.59 -15.18 -1.11
CA VAL A 256 9.89 -14.68 -1.58
C VAL A 256 9.77 -13.24 -2.04
N LEU A 257 10.88 -12.51 -2.10
CA LEU A 257 10.98 -11.22 -2.77
C LEU A 257 12.06 -11.39 -3.84
N GLU A 258 11.64 -11.68 -5.08
CA GLU A 258 12.53 -11.96 -6.21
C GLU A 258 12.15 -11.01 -7.36
N PRO A 259 12.67 -9.78 -7.40
CA PRO A 259 12.38 -8.86 -8.48
C PRO A 259 12.76 -9.48 -9.84
N TYR A 260 12.00 -9.20 -10.90
CA TYR A 260 12.29 -9.71 -12.24
C TYR A 260 12.21 -8.57 -13.26
N GLY A 261 13.08 -8.64 -14.28
CA GLY A 261 13.32 -7.54 -15.20
C GLY A 261 12.23 -7.34 -16.25
N ALA A 262 12.45 -6.32 -17.09
CA ALA A 262 11.57 -5.90 -18.17
C ALA A 262 11.16 -7.04 -19.13
N PHE A 263 12.06 -8.01 -19.34
CA PHE A 263 11.86 -9.11 -20.29
C PHE A 263 11.51 -10.45 -19.60
N ASP A 264 11.50 -10.45 -18.27
CA ASP A 264 11.31 -11.65 -17.47
C ASP A 264 9.84 -11.82 -17.06
N SER A 265 9.53 -13.00 -16.53
CA SER A 265 8.22 -13.31 -15.96
C SER A 265 8.39 -13.95 -14.58
N ASP A 266 7.37 -13.81 -13.73
CA ASP A 266 7.37 -14.46 -12.41
C ASP A 266 7.37 -15.98 -12.57
N ASP A 267 8.51 -16.63 -12.32
CA ASP A 267 8.66 -18.08 -12.39
C ASP A 267 8.50 -18.77 -11.02
N SER A 268 8.35 -17.99 -9.94
CA SER A 268 8.33 -18.48 -8.56
C SER A 268 7.19 -19.48 -8.31
N SER A 269 6.07 -19.31 -9.01
CA SER A 269 4.92 -20.22 -8.98
C SER A 269 5.28 -21.66 -9.39
N LYS A 270 6.26 -21.86 -10.29
CA LYS A 270 6.76 -23.21 -10.67
C LYS A 270 7.39 -23.95 -9.50
N ARG A 271 7.98 -23.20 -8.56
CA ARG A 271 8.55 -23.73 -7.31
C ARG A 271 7.51 -23.86 -6.19
N ARG A 272 6.28 -23.41 -6.43
CA ARG A 272 5.23 -23.12 -5.42
C ARG A 272 5.65 -22.04 -4.44
N ASP A 273 6.54 -21.14 -4.84
CA ASP A 273 6.89 -19.94 -4.06
C ASP A 273 5.92 -18.82 -4.46
N PHE A 274 5.61 -17.91 -3.53
CA PHE A 274 4.80 -16.72 -3.81
C PHE A 274 5.67 -15.47 -3.73
N ASN A 275 5.87 -14.82 -4.87
CA ASN A 275 6.71 -13.64 -4.95
C ASN A 275 5.96 -12.36 -4.53
N LEU A 276 6.48 -11.59 -3.58
CA LEU A 276 5.87 -10.31 -3.20
C LEU A 276 6.02 -9.24 -4.29
N PHE A 277 7.01 -9.38 -5.17
CA PHE A 277 7.16 -8.50 -6.32
C PHE A 277 6.11 -8.86 -7.38
N SER A 278 5.30 -7.86 -7.78
CA SER A 278 4.24 -8.03 -8.79
C SER A 278 4.68 -7.60 -10.19
N GLY A 279 5.98 -7.31 -10.38
CA GLY A 279 6.52 -6.79 -11.63
C GLY A 279 6.46 -5.27 -11.74
N LEU A 280 6.96 -4.76 -12.86
CA LEU A 280 6.76 -3.37 -13.27
C LEU A 280 5.29 -3.11 -13.58
N LEU A 281 4.82 -1.89 -13.34
CA LEU A 281 3.42 -1.51 -13.57
C LEU A 281 2.99 -1.67 -15.03
N HIS A 282 3.92 -1.47 -15.97
CA HIS A 282 3.73 -1.70 -17.39
C HIS A 282 4.61 -2.87 -17.84
N LYS A 283 4.02 -3.84 -18.54
CA LYS A 283 4.74 -4.99 -19.09
C LYS A 283 5.35 -4.65 -20.44
N TYR A 284 6.47 -5.28 -20.77
CA TYR A 284 7.05 -5.12 -22.10
C TYR A 284 6.14 -5.70 -23.19
N GLU A 285 6.13 -5.02 -24.32
CA GLU A 285 5.26 -5.22 -25.48
C GLU A 285 6.12 -5.01 -26.74
N ASN A 286 6.36 -6.09 -27.50
CA ASN A 286 7.29 -6.06 -28.64
C ASN A 286 6.88 -5.08 -29.75
N ASP A 287 5.58 -4.81 -29.89
CA ASP A 287 4.97 -4.00 -30.93
C ASP A 287 4.61 -2.57 -30.47
N PHE A 288 5.04 -2.18 -29.26
CA PHE A 288 4.76 -0.85 -28.73
C PHE A 288 5.46 0.25 -29.55
N VAL A 289 4.68 1.22 -30.00
CA VAL A 289 5.19 2.37 -30.78
C VAL A 289 5.54 3.51 -29.82
N VAL A 290 6.84 3.82 -29.74
CA VAL A 290 7.34 4.91 -28.90
C VAL A 290 7.01 6.28 -29.50
N ASP A 291 6.39 7.16 -28.70
CA ASP A 291 6.25 8.57 -29.01
C ASP A 291 7.51 9.32 -28.55
N ASN A 292 8.39 9.59 -29.52
CA ASN A 292 9.63 10.32 -29.26
C ASN A 292 9.39 11.74 -28.73
N SER A 293 8.25 12.38 -29.03
CA SER A 293 7.98 13.73 -28.52
C SER A 293 7.83 13.78 -27.00
N ILE A 294 7.41 12.68 -26.39
CA ILE A 294 7.35 12.52 -24.93
C ILE A 294 8.74 12.20 -24.38
N VAL A 295 9.41 11.22 -24.98
CA VAL A 295 10.73 10.75 -24.53
C VAL A 295 11.77 11.86 -24.62
N ASP A 296 11.75 12.66 -25.69
CA ASP A 296 12.67 13.77 -25.91
C ASP A 296 12.61 14.82 -24.81
N VAL A 297 11.45 15.03 -24.17
CA VAL A 297 11.33 15.95 -23.03
C VAL A 297 12.16 15.44 -21.84
N TRP A 298 12.11 14.14 -21.58
CA TRP A 298 12.91 13.51 -20.53
C TRP A 298 14.41 13.49 -20.88
N LEU A 299 14.77 13.04 -22.09
CA LEU A 299 16.16 13.00 -22.55
C LEU A 299 16.80 14.39 -22.54
N THR A 300 16.07 15.41 -23.00
CA THR A 300 16.54 16.80 -22.99
C THR A 300 16.82 17.29 -21.57
N HIS A 301 15.95 16.96 -20.61
CA HIS A 301 16.17 17.34 -19.21
C HIS A 301 17.36 16.59 -18.60
N LEU A 302 17.42 15.27 -18.83
CA LEU A 302 18.51 14.43 -18.35
C LEU A 302 19.86 14.94 -18.88
N LYS A 303 19.96 15.24 -20.18
CA LYS A 303 21.19 15.73 -20.81
C LYS A 303 21.56 17.15 -20.37
N ARG A 304 20.64 18.10 -20.53
CA ARG A 304 20.97 19.54 -20.39
C ARG A 304 21.00 20.00 -18.95
N VAL A 305 20.14 19.43 -18.10
CA VAL A 305 19.99 19.85 -16.71
C VAL A 305 20.74 18.91 -15.77
N ILE A 306 20.43 17.62 -15.79
CA ILE A 306 21.01 16.67 -14.81
C ILE A 306 22.48 16.37 -15.12
N ALA A 307 22.79 16.01 -16.36
CA ALA A 307 24.16 15.73 -16.81
C ALA A 307 24.95 17.00 -17.16
N ASN A 308 24.34 18.18 -17.12
CA ASN A 308 24.99 19.46 -17.45
C ASN A 308 25.70 19.45 -18.83
N ASN A 309 25.13 18.75 -19.81
CA ASN A 309 25.70 18.49 -21.14
C ASN A 309 27.00 17.66 -21.16
N ASP A 310 27.38 17.03 -20.06
CA ASP A 310 28.44 16.02 -20.03
C ASP A 310 27.92 14.72 -20.68
N GLU A 311 28.48 14.37 -21.84
CA GLU A 311 28.07 13.17 -22.60
C GLU A 311 28.38 11.87 -21.87
N ALA A 312 29.50 11.79 -21.13
CA ALA A 312 29.87 10.58 -20.40
C ALA A 312 28.89 10.33 -19.25
N VAL A 313 28.52 11.37 -18.52
CA VAL A 313 27.48 11.30 -17.49
C VAL A 313 26.12 10.96 -18.10
N TYR A 314 25.74 11.62 -19.19
CA TYR A 314 24.45 11.39 -19.85
C TYR A 314 24.30 9.92 -20.30
N ASN A 315 25.29 9.38 -20.99
CA ASN A 315 25.29 7.99 -21.45
C ASN A 315 25.27 7.00 -20.27
N TYR A 316 26.11 7.23 -19.27
CA TYR A 316 26.13 6.42 -18.05
C TYR A 316 24.76 6.40 -17.35
N LEU A 317 24.06 7.54 -17.26
CA LEU A 317 22.73 7.59 -16.63
C LEU A 317 21.69 6.79 -17.42
N LEU A 318 21.74 6.82 -18.76
CA LEU A 318 20.87 6.00 -19.60
C LEU A 318 21.12 4.51 -19.39
N GLU A 319 22.38 4.09 -19.39
CA GLU A 319 22.80 2.71 -19.13
C GLU A 319 22.38 2.26 -17.73
N TYR A 320 22.59 3.11 -16.72
CA TYR A 320 22.17 2.86 -15.34
C TYR A 320 20.66 2.65 -15.22
N PHE A 321 19.84 3.52 -15.84
CA PHE A 321 18.39 3.36 -15.81
C PHE A 321 17.91 2.13 -16.59
N LYS A 322 18.55 1.79 -17.71
CA LYS A 322 18.27 0.52 -18.40
C LYS A 322 18.65 -0.67 -17.53
N TYR A 323 19.82 -0.64 -16.90
CA TYR A 323 20.33 -1.74 -16.09
C TYR A 323 19.39 -2.10 -14.94
N ILE A 324 18.86 -1.12 -14.19
CA ILE A 324 17.90 -1.41 -13.10
C ILE A 324 16.57 -1.97 -13.58
N LEU A 325 16.15 -1.67 -14.82
CA LEU A 325 14.92 -2.19 -15.41
C LEU A 325 15.10 -3.63 -15.91
N VAL A 326 16.30 -3.97 -16.37
CA VAL A 326 16.61 -5.30 -16.93
C VAL A 326 17.10 -6.26 -15.85
N ASN A 327 17.88 -5.79 -14.87
CA ASN A 327 18.54 -6.61 -13.85
C ASN A 327 18.13 -6.21 -12.41
N PRO A 328 16.84 -6.20 -12.04
CA PRO A 328 16.41 -5.70 -10.73
C PRO A 328 16.80 -6.60 -9.54
N MET A 329 17.26 -7.84 -9.79
CA MET A 329 17.88 -8.69 -8.76
C MET A 329 19.31 -8.26 -8.41
N GLU A 330 19.95 -7.49 -9.29
CA GLU A 330 21.32 -7.04 -9.10
C GLU A 330 21.32 -5.59 -8.62
N LYS A 331 21.79 -5.41 -7.39
CA LYS A 331 21.98 -4.08 -6.85
C LYS A 331 23.14 -3.41 -7.55
N THR A 332 22.95 -2.16 -7.97
CA THR A 332 23.99 -1.40 -8.68
C THR A 332 25.24 -1.18 -7.82
N GLY A 333 25.06 -1.13 -6.49
CA GLY A 333 26.14 -0.80 -5.56
C GLY A 333 26.66 0.63 -5.73
N THR A 334 25.88 1.48 -6.40
CA THR A 334 26.25 2.85 -6.76
C THR A 334 25.31 3.86 -6.10
N LEU A 335 25.89 4.97 -5.66
CA LEU A 335 25.15 6.13 -5.15
C LEU A 335 25.21 7.27 -6.15
N ILE A 336 24.07 7.70 -6.66
CA ILE A 336 23.99 8.93 -7.46
C ILE A 336 23.67 10.08 -6.52
N ILE A 337 24.56 11.06 -6.46
CA ILE A 337 24.38 12.30 -5.70
C ILE A 337 24.14 13.42 -6.70
N VAL A 338 23.04 14.14 -6.54
CA VAL A 338 22.66 15.25 -7.41
C VAL A 338 22.55 16.52 -6.58
N LYS A 339 23.35 17.52 -6.95
CA LYS A 339 23.40 18.85 -6.31
C LYS A 339 22.86 19.94 -7.23
N GLY A 340 22.03 20.82 -6.69
CA GLY A 340 21.63 22.09 -7.31
C GLY A 340 22.57 23.25 -6.93
N LYS A 341 22.38 24.45 -7.51
CA LYS A 341 23.11 25.65 -7.07
C LYS A 341 22.89 25.93 -5.58
N GLN A 342 23.97 26.19 -4.85
CA GLN A 342 23.94 26.71 -3.48
C GLN A 342 24.87 27.92 -3.36
N ASP A 343 24.44 28.95 -2.62
CA ASP A 343 25.24 30.17 -2.39
C ASP A 343 26.18 30.03 -1.17
N GLU A 344 25.87 29.16 -0.19
CA GLU A 344 26.74 28.82 0.95
C GLU A 344 26.60 27.34 1.31
N ALA A 345 27.64 26.54 1.08
CA ALA A 345 27.66 25.11 1.39
C ALA A 345 28.06 24.86 2.85
N VAL A 346 27.23 24.12 3.59
CA VAL A 346 27.58 23.60 4.92
C VAL A 346 27.29 22.11 4.96
N ASP A 347 28.33 21.31 5.14
CA ASP A 347 28.23 19.88 5.43
C ASP A 347 27.87 19.70 6.90
N ASN A 348 26.59 19.40 7.16
CA ASN A 348 26.05 19.14 8.49
C ASN A 348 25.76 17.66 8.73
N ALA A 349 26.27 16.75 7.89
CA ALA A 349 25.92 15.34 8.01
C ALA A 349 26.73 14.65 9.12
N ASP A 350 26.03 13.88 9.95
CA ASP A 350 26.66 13.03 10.96
C ASP A 350 27.39 11.86 10.27
N ARG A 351 28.73 11.84 10.38
CA ARG A 351 29.58 10.78 9.81
C ARG A 351 29.15 9.37 10.22
N ALA A 352 28.59 9.18 11.42
CA ALA A 352 28.11 7.88 11.87
C ALA A 352 26.89 7.42 11.05
N VAL A 353 25.99 8.34 10.72
CA VAL A 353 24.84 8.08 9.84
C VAL A 353 25.33 7.79 8.42
N MET A 354 26.33 8.54 7.94
CA MET A 354 26.89 8.35 6.59
C MET A 354 27.54 6.98 6.42
N ASN A 355 28.28 6.50 7.43
CA ASN A 355 28.86 5.16 7.40
C ASN A 355 27.80 4.05 7.37
N LYS A 356 26.70 4.21 8.11
CA LYS A 356 25.56 3.27 8.03
C LYS A 356 24.96 3.27 6.62
N PHE A 357 24.76 4.46 6.04
CA PHE A 357 24.20 4.59 4.71
C PHE A 357 25.12 3.97 3.63
N LYS A 358 26.45 4.14 3.75
CA LYS A 358 27.42 3.50 2.85
C LYS A 358 27.26 1.98 2.80
N ASN A 359 27.05 1.35 3.96
CA ASN A 359 26.81 -0.08 4.02
C ASN A 359 25.52 -0.47 3.29
N LEU A 360 24.46 0.32 3.41
CA LEU A 360 23.19 0.06 2.71
C LEU A 360 23.34 0.07 1.19
N ILE A 361 24.25 0.86 0.62
CA ILE A 361 24.46 0.93 -0.83
C ILE A 361 24.91 -0.42 -1.40
N THR A 362 25.67 -1.21 -0.65
CA THR A 362 26.26 -2.48 -1.12
C THR A 362 25.82 -3.70 -0.32
N ALA A 363 24.95 -3.55 0.67
CA ALA A 363 24.47 -4.66 1.47
C ALA A 363 23.55 -5.58 0.63
N ASP A 364 23.77 -6.89 0.78
CA ASP A 364 22.95 -7.95 0.18
C ASP A 364 21.65 -8.16 0.97
N GLU A 365 21.65 -7.80 2.26
CA GLU A 365 20.51 -7.95 3.16
C GLU A 365 20.30 -6.70 4.02
N VAL A 366 19.04 -6.45 4.37
CA VAL A 366 18.62 -5.35 5.25
C VAL A 366 17.73 -5.88 6.37
N GLN A 367 17.97 -5.38 7.58
CA GLN A 367 17.10 -5.62 8.72
C GLN A 367 16.00 -4.56 8.77
N ILE A 368 14.75 -5.00 8.71
CA ILE A 368 13.56 -4.16 8.77
C ILE A 368 12.90 -4.33 10.13
N GLU A 369 12.79 -3.23 10.87
CA GLU A 369 12.12 -3.18 12.17
C GLU A 369 10.72 -2.56 12.02
N TYR A 370 9.69 -3.40 12.01
CA TYR A 370 8.32 -2.91 12.04
C TYR A 370 7.92 -2.51 13.47
N LYS A 371 7.17 -1.42 13.60
CA LYS A 371 6.68 -0.95 14.90
C LYS A 371 5.88 -2.05 15.61
N GLY A 372 6.34 -2.44 16.80
CA GLY A 372 5.68 -3.44 17.63
C GLY A 372 5.77 -4.88 17.12
N LYS A 373 6.73 -5.18 16.21
CA LYS A 373 7.00 -6.55 15.74
C LYS A 373 8.48 -6.86 15.87
N GLU A 374 8.80 -8.15 15.82
CA GLU A 374 10.20 -8.59 15.75
C GLU A 374 10.85 -8.13 14.43
N PRO A 375 12.14 -7.73 14.47
CA PRO A 375 12.89 -7.40 13.27
C PRO A 375 12.95 -8.58 12.30
N VAL A 376 12.82 -8.30 11.01
CA VAL A 376 12.99 -9.30 9.94
C VAL A 376 14.17 -8.93 9.06
N THR A 377 14.95 -9.93 8.62
CA THR A 377 16.06 -9.72 7.68
C THR A 377 15.61 -10.18 6.30
N LEU A 378 15.82 -9.35 5.29
CA LEU A 378 15.38 -9.57 3.91
C LEU A 378 16.52 -9.25 2.95
N SER A 379 16.53 -9.88 1.78
CA SER A 379 17.42 -9.47 0.68
C SER A 379 17.13 -8.03 0.26
N ASP A 380 18.19 -7.27 0.01
CA ASP A 380 18.13 -5.84 -0.29
C ASP A 380 18.46 -5.58 -1.76
N PHE A 381 17.47 -5.08 -2.50
CA PHE A 381 17.56 -4.73 -3.92
C PHE A 381 17.50 -3.21 -4.16
N CYS A 382 17.62 -2.38 -3.10
CA CYS A 382 17.47 -0.94 -3.18
C CYS A 382 18.60 -0.27 -3.97
N ASN A 383 18.26 0.71 -4.82
CA ASN A 383 19.20 1.60 -5.49
C ASN A 383 18.96 3.03 -5.03
N TYR A 384 20.03 3.79 -4.78
CA TYR A 384 19.94 5.08 -4.09
C TYR A 384 20.33 6.26 -4.99
N ILE A 385 19.41 7.23 -5.07
CA ILE A 385 19.67 8.56 -5.64
C ILE A 385 19.38 9.58 -4.56
N VAL A 386 20.37 10.41 -4.24
CA VAL A 386 20.25 11.48 -3.26
C VAL A 386 20.25 12.81 -3.99
N ILE A 387 19.19 13.59 -3.77
CA ILE A 387 19.03 14.93 -4.35
C ILE A 387 19.04 15.93 -3.19
N SER A 388 19.95 16.89 -3.22
CA SER A 388 20.04 17.93 -2.19
C SER A 388 20.64 19.19 -2.75
N ASN A 389 20.41 20.30 -2.05
CA ASN A 389 21.14 21.53 -2.31
C ASN A 389 22.39 21.64 -1.44
N ASN A 390 22.54 20.84 -0.37
CA ASN A 390 23.72 20.85 0.51
C ASN A 390 24.89 20.08 -0.09
N ASP A 391 26.09 20.44 0.35
CA ASP A 391 27.32 19.73 0.00
C ASP A 391 27.45 18.41 0.78
N PHE A 392 28.07 17.43 0.12
CA PHE A 392 28.15 16.05 0.61
C PHE A 392 29.59 15.60 0.85
N ALA A 393 30.47 16.52 1.23
CA ALA A 393 31.89 16.22 1.44
C ALA A 393 32.08 15.03 2.42
N SER A 394 31.27 14.94 3.47
CA SER A 394 31.25 13.83 4.45
C SER A 394 30.93 12.45 3.87
N PHE A 395 30.26 12.35 2.72
CA PHE A 395 30.04 11.07 2.03
C PHE A 395 31.29 10.56 1.33
N MET A 396 32.18 11.45 0.91
CA MET A 396 33.26 11.10 -0.01
C MET A 396 34.54 10.76 0.73
N GLU A 397 35.09 9.59 0.44
CA GLU A 397 36.47 9.26 0.76
C GLU A 397 37.32 9.47 -0.49
N GLU A 398 38.62 9.73 -0.32
CA GLU A 398 39.55 9.86 -1.45
C GLU A 398 39.49 8.63 -2.38
N SER A 399 39.35 7.44 -1.79
CA SER A 399 39.22 6.15 -2.46
C SER A 399 37.80 5.81 -2.93
N ASP A 400 36.81 6.68 -2.73
CA ASP A 400 35.45 6.37 -3.15
C ASP A 400 35.37 6.23 -4.68
N ARG A 401 34.93 5.03 -5.10
CA ARG A 401 34.72 4.65 -6.49
C ARG A 401 33.24 4.47 -6.84
N ARG A 402 32.37 4.40 -5.83
CA ARG A 402 30.98 3.94 -5.97
C ARG A 402 29.96 5.08 -6.09
N SER A 403 30.38 6.34 -5.92
CA SER A 403 29.47 7.48 -6.03
C SER A 403 29.63 8.20 -7.36
N LEU A 404 28.51 8.49 -8.03
CA LEU A 404 28.45 9.47 -9.11
C LEU A 404 27.98 10.81 -8.52
N CYS A 405 28.85 11.82 -8.50
CA CYS A 405 28.53 13.14 -7.96
C CYS A 405 28.24 14.11 -9.10
N LEU A 406 27.01 14.62 -9.17
CA LEU A 406 26.52 15.48 -10.24
C LEU A 406 26.21 16.88 -9.69
N GLU A 407 26.71 17.90 -10.39
CA GLU A 407 26.25 19.27 -10.24
C GLU A 407 25.36 19.62 -11.44
N THR A 408 24.10 19.96 -11.15
CA THR A 408 23.09 20.23 -12.19
C THR A 408 23.28 21.61 -12.82
N ASN A 409 22.86 21.75 -14.07
CA ASN A 409 22.86 23.03 -14.75
C ASN A 409 21.73 23.95 -14.25
N ASN A 410 22.08 25.19 -13.96
CA ASN A 410 21.18 26.19 -13.41
C ASN A 410 20.36 26.96 -14.46
N MET A 411 20.51 26.62 -15.75
CA MET A 411 19.90 27.35 -16.87
C MET A 411 18.36 27.38 -16.84
N MET A 412 17.72 26.46 -16.14
CA MET A 412 16.26 26.39 -16.06
C MET A 412 15.68 26.98 -14.76
N ILE A 413 16.53 27.50 -13.86
CA ILE A 413 16.08 28.11 -12.60
C ILE A 413 15.11 29.27 -12.92
N GLY A 414 13.95 29.26 -12.25
CA GLY A 414 12.90 30.28 -12.45
C GLY A 414 12.07 30.12 -13.73
N ASN A 415 12.41 29.20 -14.65
CA ASN A 415 11.69 29.00 -15.90
C ASN A 415 10.40 28.18 -15.70
N ARG A 416 9.34 28.86 -15.22
CA ARG A 416 8.04 28.24 -14.96
C ARG A 416 7.42 27.60 -16.20
N SER A 417 7.53 28.23 -17.36
CA SER A 417 6.96 27.72 -18.61
C SER A 417 7.58 26.40 -19.04
N TYR A 418 8.89 26.24 -18.86
CA TYR A 418 9.56 24.97 -19.09
C TYR A 418 9.06 23.87 -18.16
N PHE A 419 9.06 24.11 -16.85
CA PHE A 419 8.63 23.09 -15.89
C PHE A 419 7.13 22.76 -16.02
N ASN A 420 6.28 23.74 -16.35
CA ASN A 420 4.87 23.48 -16.62
C ASN A 420 4.69 22.48 -17.77
N ARG A 421 5.44 22.65 -18.87
CA ARG A 421 5.46 21.70 -19.99
C ARG A 421 6.03 20.35 -19.56
N TYR A 422 7.17 20.35 -18.87
CA TYR A 422 7.84 19.14 -18.37
C TYR A 422 6.87 18.28 -17.55
N TRP A 423 6.22 18.87 -16.54
CA TRP A 423 5.26 18.17 -15.69
C TRP A 423 3.99 17.77 -16.44
N ALA A 424 3.51 18.60 -17.38
CA ALA A 424 2.33 18.24 -18.17
C ALA A 424 2.58 17.02 -19.06
N THR A 425 3.80 16.89 -19.60
CA THR A 425 4.19 15.77 -20.46
C THR A 425 4.52 14.51 -19.65
N LEU A 426 5.26 14.63 -18.54
CA LEU A 426 5.91 13.48 -17.91
C LEU A 426 5.25 12.96 -16.63
N ASP A 427 4.44 13.74 -15.92
CA ASP A 427 3.81 13.32 -14.65
C ASP A 427 2.57 12.44 -14.91
N ASN A 428 2.73 11.33 -15.63
CA ASN A 428 1.66 10.35 -15.89
C ASN A 428 2.26 8.97 -16.27
N ILE A 429 1.46 7.91 -16.11
CA ILE A 429 1.89 6.53 -16.41
C ILE A 429 2.26 6.37 -17.89
N ASN A 430 1.53 7.00 -18.81
CA ASN A 430 1.77 6.86 -20.26
C ASN A 430 3.19 7.31 -20.64
N ALA A 431 3.66 8.43 -20.09
CA ALA A 431 5.03 8.88 -20.31
C ALA A 431 6.06 7.86 -19.79
N GLY A 432 5.80 7.26 -18.62
CA GLY A 432 6.60 6.16 -18.09
C GLY A 432 6.69 4.98 -19.06
N LYS A 433 5.58 4.59 -19.72
CA LYS A 433 5.57 3.52 -20.73
C LYS A 433 6.49 3.82 -21.92
N HIS A 434 6.38 5.03 -22.48
CA HIS A 434 7.22 5.42 -23.61
C HIS A 434 8.70 5.48 -23.24
N ILE A 435 9.05 6.03 -22.07
CA ILE A 435 10.44 6.07 -21.59
C ILE A 435 10.97 4.66 -21.33
N PHE A 436 10.17 3.80 -20.69
CA PHE A 436 10.51 2.40 -20.44
C PHE A 436 10.86 1.66 -21.74
N HIS A 437 9.94 1.69 -22.72
CA HIS A 437 10.13 1.05 -24.01
C HIS A 437 11.30 1.63 -24.80
N TRP A 438 11.47 2.96 -24.75
CA TRP A 438 12.60 3.60 -25.39
C TRP A 438 13.92 3.13 -24.77
N LEU A 439 14.04 3.16 -23.44
CA LEU A 439 15.25 2.76 -22.71
C LEU A 439 15.66 1.34 -23.04
N VAL A 440 14.75 0.37 -22.85
CA VAL A 440 15.10 -1.04 -22.99
C VAL A 440 15.46 -1.42 -24.44
N ASN A 441 14.87 -0.74 -25.44
CA ASN A 441 15.09 -1.01 -26.85
C ASN A 441 16.25 -0.21 -27.49
N HIS A 442 16.53 1.02 -27.05
CA HIS A 442 17.47 1.94 -27.74
C HIS A 442 18.79 2.15 -27.01
N VAL A 443 18.83 1.98 -25.68
CA VAL A 443 20.09 2.09 -24.94
C VAL A 443 20.83 0.77 -25.05
N THR A 444 22.13 0.80 -25.36
CA THR A 444 22.99 -0.39 -25.33
C THR A 444 23.79 -0.37 -24.04
N ILE A 445 23.98 -1.53 -23.41
CA ILE A 445 24.92 -1.70 -22.29
C ILE A 445 26.09 -2.49 -22.87
N ASP A 446 27.29 -1.91 -22.84
CA ASP A 446 28.49 -2.54 -23.39
C ASP A 446 28.92 -3.76 -22.55
N ASP A 447 29.55 -4.77 -23.18
CA ASP A 447 29.98 -6.04 -22.55
C ASP A 447 31.00 -5.89 -21.39
N GLY A 448 31.52 -4.68 -21.15
CA GLY A 448 32.40 -4.36 -20.03
C GLY A 448 31.84 -3.28 -19.11
N TRP A 449 30.62 -2.82 -19.34
CA TRP A 449 30.00 -1.79 -18.51
C TRP A 449 29.64 -2.36 -17.14
N HIS A 450 29.95 -1.61 -16.09
CA HIS A 450 29.56 -1.96 -14.73
C HIS A 450 28.99 -0.73 -14.03
N PRO A 451 27.91 -0.85 -13.24
CA PRO A 451 27.29 0.31 -12.59
C PRO A 451 28.21 1.04 -11.62
N GLN A 452 29.28 0.42 -11.12
CA GLN A 452 30.25 1.11 -10.25
C GLN A 452 31.34 1.87 -11.02
N ASP A 453 31.39 1.75 -12.36
CA ASP A 453 32.36 2.44 -13.22
C ASP A 453 31.88 3.86 -13.55
N THR A 454 31.65 4.64 -12.50
CA THR A 454 31.12 6.01 -12.60
C THR A 454 32.09 6.96 -13.32
N PRO A 455 31.59 7.83 -14.23
CA PRO A 455 32.39 8.91 -14.82
C PRO A 455 33.02 9.82 -13.76
N GLN A 456 34.20 10.36 -14.06
CA GLN A 456 34.83 11.37 -13.22
C GLN A 456 34.25 12.76 -13.54
N THR A 457 33.62 13.39 -12.56
CA THR A 457 33.02 14.72 -12.69
C THR A 457 33.85 15.77 -11.95
N SER A 458 33.74 17.03 -12.37
CA SER A 458 34.35 18.16 -11.66
C SER A 458 33.93 18.22 -10.19
N TYR A 459 32.63 18.04 -9.92
CA TYR A 459 32.09 18.04 -8.56
C TYR A 459 32.64 16.89 -7.70
N LYS A 460 32.80 15.68 -8.27
CA LYS A 460 33.45 14.57 -7.56
C LYS A 460 34.90 14.90 -7.21
N GLN A 461 35.63 15.59 -8.09
CA GLN A 461 37.00 16.02 -7.84
C GLN A 461 37.07 17.08 -6.74
N GLU A 462 36.17 18.06 -6.75
CA GLU A 462 36.05 19.09 -5.71
C GLU A 462 35.80 18.47 -4.33
N LEU A 463 34.83 17.55 -4.23
CA LEU A 463 34.54 16.84 -2.96
C LEU A 463 35.76 16.07 -2.44
N LYS A 464 36.55 15.45 -3.33
CA LYS A 464 37.79 14.76 -2.95
C LYS A 464 38.85 15.74 -2.43
N GLN A 465 39.00 16.91 -3.05
CA GLN A 465 39.91 17.95 -2.58
C GLN A 465 39.50 18.50 -1.21
N LEU A 466 38.21 18.71 -0.99
CA LEU A 466 37.65 19.12 0.31
C LEU A 466 37.89 18.08 1.42
N GLN A 467 38.19 16.82 1.07
CA GLN A 467 38.54 15.76 2.03
C GLN A 467 40.05 15.48 2.12
N ALA A 468 40.87 16.12 1.29
CA ALA A 468 42.32 15.95 1.32
C ALA A 468 42.95 16.45 2.63
N ALA A 469 44.13 15.93 2.96
CA ALA A 469 44.90 16.37 4.12
C ALA A 469 45.17 17.88 4.07
N THR A 470 45.17 18.56 5.22
CA THR A 470 45.38 20.02 5.33
C THR A 470 46.61 20.54 4.56
N PRO A 471 47.78 19.85 4.54
CA PRO A 471 48.92 20.29 3.74
C PRO A 471 48.67 20.27 2.22
N ILE A 472 47.84 19.35 1.73
CA ILE A 472 47.48 19.26 0.31
C ILE A 472 46.53 20.40 -0.04
N LYS A 473 45.55 20.71 0.82
CA LYS A 473 44.65 21.86 0.65
C LYS A 473 45.43 23.18 0.53
N PHE A 474 46.41 23.39 1.42
CA PHE A 474 47.28 24.57 1.41
C PHE A 474 48.16 24.71 0.15
N LEU A 475 48.43 23.62 -0.59
CA LEU A 475 49.24 23.66 -1.81
C LEU A 475 48.38 23.88 -3.09
N ILE A 476 47.07 23.67 -2.99
CA ILE A 476 46.11 23.82 -4.09
C ILE A 476 45.47 25.23 -4.08
N ASP A 477 45.37 25.84 -2.89
CA ASP A 477 45.07 27.28 -2.70
C ASP A 477 46.24 28.17 -3.15
#